data_AF-A0A367GRL0-F1
#
_entry.id   AF-A0A367GRL0-F1
#
_cell.length_a   1.000
_cell.length_b   1.000
_cell.length_c   1.000
_cell.angle_alpha   90.00
_cell.angle_beta   90.00
_cell.angle_gamma   90.00
#
_symmetry.space_group_name_H-M   'P 1'
#
loop_
_entity.id
_entity.type
_entity.pdbx_description
1 polymer ?
#
loop_
_entity_poly.entity_id
_entity_poly.type
_entity_poly.pdbx_seq_one_letter_code
_entity_poly.pdbx_strand_id
1 'polypeptide(L)'
;MKIKYRYLWVLLLVTGCSKSSRVPSGDSGNSIDPAYSKTMVANPIVEDSYGPSVAQSDGKVYFMDTKAGRIVLYQGTGVSYLRFAFKRTVYIPANNQENSNNIRPSELKNIDGKWYIYYSADNGFEKNHRMFVLENSSANPLEGTWESKKISGVEEVFADGPKVLDHNGLRYLIWSGWENADSSNKGKQQLYISKMTNPYTVEPGRIMISSPVNDWEKYVYQTVVDSTSITNIEAKNESPAILKSSSGRVFVSFSASSCSSDSYCIGLLSLKAEGNPLNITDWVKTPDPVFKTTPASNIYGPGRNSFFKSKDGTEDWMVYDANLVPNAMCTDSRNVCIQKIKWRDNGTPDFGEPYVSKVPFLKPSGE
;
A
#
# COMPACT_ATOMS: atom_id res chain seq x y z
N MET A 1 -79.08 44.45 -15.21
CA MET A 1 -78.82 43.27 -14.35
C MET A 1 -79.07 42.01 -15.16
N LYS A 2 -77.97 41.32 -15.52
CA LYS A 2 -77.74 40.00 -16.15
C LYS A 2 -78.64 39.55 -17.34
N ILE A 3 -78.05 39.73 -18.54
CA ILE A 3 -78.45 39.22 -19.86
C ILE A 3 -77.89 37.79 -20.04
N LYS A 4 -78.71 36.88 -20.61
CA LYS A 4 -78.34 35.52 -21.05
C LYS A 4 -77.66 35.56 -22.40
N TYR A 5 -76.55 34.83 -22.63
CA TYR A 5 -76.26 34.26 -23.97
C TYR A 5 -75.46 32.94 -23.88
N ARG A 6 -75.92 31.99 -24.71
CA ARG A 6 -75.34 30.68 -25.03
C ARG A 6 -74.09 30.89 -25.87
N TYR A 7 -73.03 30.12 -25.63
CA TYR A 7 -71.89 30.05 -26.54
C TYR A 7 -71.86 28.71 -27.26
N LEU A 8 -71.99 28.81 -28.58
CA LEU A 8 -71.91 27.79 -29.60
C LEU A 8 -70.43 27.66 -30.02
N TRP A 9 -69.94 26.42 -30.15
CA TRP A 9 -68.61 26.12 -30.66
C TRP A 9 -68.51 26.42 -32.15
N VAL A 10 -67.50 27.19 -32.56
CA VAL A 10 -67.04 27.27 -33.95
C VAL A 10 -65.51 27.16 -33.95
N LEU A 11 -65.02 26.07 -34.53
CA LEU A 11 -63.61 25.89 -34.89
C LEU A 11 -63.28 26.82 -36.06
N LEU A 12 -62.20 27.58 -35.93
CA LEU A 12 -61.58 28.31 -37.03
C LEU A 12 -60.11 27.87 -37.15
N LEU A 13 -59.82 27.17 -38.24
CA LEU A 13 -58.48 26.82 -38.69
C LEU A 13 -57.83 28.08 -39.26
N VAL A 14 -56.72 28.52 -38.66
CA VAL A 14 -55.79 29.48 -39.28
C VAL A 14 -54.43 28.79 -39.37
N THR A 15 -54.01 28.51 -40.61
CA THR A 15 -52.66 28.08 -40.96
C THR A 15 -51.74 29.31 -40.94
N GLY A 16 -50.80 29.34 -40.00
CA GLY A 16 -49.75 30.35 -39.93
C GLY A 16 -48.40 29.68 -39.70
N CYS A 17 -47.56 29.61 -40.75
CA CYS A 17 -46.17 29.21 -40.64
C CYS A 17 -45.35 30.33 -39.99
N SER A 18 -44.82 30.09 -38.79
CA SER A 18 -43.67 30.83 -38.27
C SER A 18 -42.59 29.85 -37.81
N LYS A 19 -41.38 30.04 -38.34
CA LYS A 19 -40.18 29.22 -38.08
C LYS A 19 -39.95 29.05 -36.57
N SER A 20 -40.17 27.83 -36.08
CA SER A 20 -39.65 27.40 -34.79
C SER A 20 -38.22 26.89 -35.00
N SER A 21 -37.24 27.66 -34.56
CA SER A 21 -35.91 27.13 -34.24
C SER A 21 -36.10 26.10 -33.14
N ARG A 22 -35.97 24.81 -33.47
CA ARG A 22 -35.89 23.73 -32.49
C ARG A 22 -34.74 24.06 -31.54
N VAL A 23 -35.08 24.38 -30.30
CA VAL A 23 -34.18 24.16 -29.17
C VAL A 23 -33.98 22.65 -29.11
N PRO A 24 -32.76 22.12 -29.28
CA PRO A 24 -32.51 20.73 -28.99
C PRO A 24 -32.73 20.55 -27.49
N SER A 25 -33.70 19.72 -27.13
CA SER A 25 -33.79 19.15 -25.79
C SER A 25 -32.49 18.38 -25.55
N GLY A 26 -31.57 19.00 -24.82
CA GLY A 26 -30.33 18.39 -24.37
C GLY A 26 -30.65 17.33 -23.33
N ASP A 27 -30.95 16.13 -23.78
CA ASP A 27 -30.78 14.93 -23.00
C ASP A 27 -29.29 14.53 -23.13
N SER A 28 -28.42 15.22 -22.39
CA SER A 28 -27.02 14.81 -22.25
C SER A 28 -26.93 13.75 -21.17
N GLY A 29 -27.54 12.59 -21.43
CA GLY A 29 -27.08 11.35 -20.85
C GLY A 29 -25.65 11.15 -21.34
N ASN A 30 -24.66 11.46 -20.49
CA ASN A 30 -23.27 11.09 -20.72
C ASN A 30 -23.20 9.55 -20.73
N SER A 31 -23.48 8.94 -21.88
CA SER A 31 -23.04 7.58 -22.13
C SER A 31 -21.51 7.66 -22.22
N ILE A 32 -20.85 7.24 -21.16
CA ILE A 32 -19.41 7.01 -21.18
C ILE A 32 -19.15 6.03 -22.32
N ASP A 33 -18.34 6.45 -23.29
CA ASP A 33 -17.92 5.59 -24.40
C ASP A 33 -17.45 4.22 -23.82
N PRO A 34 -18.01 3.08 -24.28
CA PRO A 34 -17.63 1.76 -23.81
C PRO A 34 -16.12 1.46 -23.91
N ALA A 35 -15.39 2.14 -24.81
CA ALA A 35 -13.93 2.07 -24.86
C ALA A 35 -13.27 2.82 -23.69
N TYR A 36 -13.83 3.97 -23.32
CA TYR A 36 -13.37 4.80 -22.19
C TYR A 36 -13.64 4.13 -20.83
N SER A 37 -14.67 3.30 -20.70
CA SER A 37 -14.92 2.55 -19.45
C SER A 37 -13.89 1.42 -19.22
N LYS A 38 -13.31 0.87 -20.30
CA LYS A 38 -12.28 -0.18 -20.21
C LYS A 38 -10.92 0.33 -19.74
N THR A 39 -10.62 1.61 -19.91
CA THR A 39 -9.34 2.22 -19.51
C THR A 39 -9.36 2.78 -18.08
N MET A 40 -10.48 2.66 -17.38
CA MET A 40 -10.69 3.27 -16.07
C MET A 40 -10.76 2.23 -14.95
N VAL A 41 -10.31 2.63 -13.77
CA VAL A 41 -10.36 1.86 -12.52
C VAL A 41 -10.76 2.82 -11.39
N ALA A 42 -11.34 2.29 -10.32
CA ALA A 42 -11.63 3.06 -9.12
C ALA A 42 -11.08 2.34 -7.89
N ASN A 43 -10.65 3.13 -6.90
CA ASN A 43 -10.26 2.61 -5.60
C ASN A 43 -11.52 2.26 -4.78
N PRO A 44 -11.49 1.17 -3.98
CA PRO A 44 -10.36 0.25 -3.83
C PRO A 44 -10.28 -0.76 -4.97
N ILE A 45 -9.07 -1.24 -5.27
CA ILE A 45 -8.84 -2.31 -6.26
C ILE A 45 -9.02 -3.71 -5.68
N VAL A 46 -8.85 -3.87 -4.37
CA VAL A 46 -9.12 -5.10 -3.60
C VAL A 46 -9.75 -4.69 -2.27
N GLU A 47 -10.88 -5.29 -1.92
CA GLU A 47 -11.59 -5.08 -0.66
C GLU A 47 -11.13 -6.09 0.40
N ASP A 48 -11.29 -5.74 1.67
CA ASP A 48 -10.97 -6.58 2.84
C ASP A 48 -9.56 -7.21 2.78
N SER A 49 -8.57 -6.36 2.53
CA SER A 49 -7.16 -6.73 2.43
C SER A 49 -6.25 -5.57 2.81
N TYR A 50 -5.09 -5.91 3.38
CA TYR A 50 -4.11 -4.97 3.88
C TYR A 50 -2.67 -5.47 3.68
N GLY A 51 -1.71 -4.58 3.88
CA GLY A 51 -0.29 -4.84 3.66
C GLY A 51 0.04 -5.15 2.20
N PRO A 52 -0.46 -4.36 1.23
CA PRO A 52 -0.34 -4.70 -0.18
C PRO A 52 1.12 -4.71 -0.66
N SER A 53 1.56 -5.84 -1.19
CA SER A 53 2.82 -5.97 -1.92
C SER A 53 2.56 -6.49 -3.33
N VAL A 54 3.10 -5.78 -4.32
CA VAL A 54 3.01 -6.15 -5.74
C VAL A 54 4.39 -6.53 -6.27
N ALA A 55 4.46 -7.64 -7.00
CA ALA A 55 5.61 -8.02 -7.80
C ALA A 55 5.19 -8.23 -9.26
N GLN A 56 6.11 -8.03 -10.20
CA GLN A 56 5.86 -8.18 -11.63
C GLN A 56 6.94 -9.06 -12.27
N SER A 57 6.52 -10.01 -13.11
CA SER A 57 7.41 -10.84 -13.94
C SER A 57 6.66 -11.34 -15.16
N ASP A 58 7.32 -11.35 -16.32
CA ASP A 58 6.81 -11.94 -17.56
C ASP A 58 5.39 -11.47 -17.93
N GLY A 59 5.12 -10.17 -17.77
CA GLY A 59 3.82 -9.56 -18.08
C GLY A 59 2.70 -9.91 -17.09
N LYS A 60 3.01 -10.60 -15.99
CA LYS A 60 2.09 -10.93 -14.90
C LYS A 60 2.34 -10.05 -13.69
N VAL A 61 1.28 -9.83 -12.93
CA VAL A 61 1.26 -9.15 -11.65
C VAL A 61 0.93 -10.16 -10.57
N TYR A 62 1.72 -10.16 -9.50
CA TYR A 62 1.52 -10.97 -8.31
C TYR A 62 1.25 -10.07 -7.12
N PHE A 63 0.17 -10.34 -6.40
CA PHE A 63 -0.21 -9.62 -5.18
C PHE A 63 -0.28 -10.59 -4.01
N MET A 64 0.31 -10.19 -2.89
CA MET A 64 0.34 -10.99 -1.67
C MET A 64 -0.75 -10.57 -0.70
N ASP A 65 -1.31 -11.55 0.00
CA ASP A 65 -2.33 -11.35 1.02
C ASP A 65 -2.19 -12.40 2.14
N THR A 66 -2.65 -12.06 3.34
CA THR A 66 -2.83 -13.03 4.42
C THR A 66 -4.30 -13.40 4.51
N LYS A 67 -4.63 -14.68 4.36
CA LYS A 67 -5.99 -15.19 4.58
C LYS A 67 -5.99 -16.36 5.55
N ALA A 68 -6.66 -16.19 6.69
CA ALA A 68 -6.79 -17.20 7.74
C ALA A 68 -5.44 -17.83 8.15
N GLY A 69 -4.42 -16.98 8.40
CA GLY A 69 -3.09 -17.41 8.81
C GLY A 69 -2.26 -18.09 7.71
N ARG A 70 -2.58 -17.86 6.43
CA ARG A 70 -1.89 -18.43 5.26
C ARG A 70 -1.47 -17.32 4.31
N ILE A 71 -0.38 -17.55 3.58
CA ILE A 71 0.05 -16.63 2.51
C ILE A 71 -0.60 -17.07 1.20
N VAL A 72 -1.31 -16.13 0.58
CA VAL A 72 -2.02 -16.32 -0.69
C VAL A 72 -1.41 -15.39 -1.73
N LEU A 73 -1.13 -15.93 -2.91
CA LEU A 73 -0.77 -15.15 -4.10
C LEU A 73 -1.96 -15.00 -5.03
N TYR A 74 -2.16 -13.78 -5.48
CA TYR A 74 -3.12 -13.39 -6.51
C TYR A 74 -2.32 -13.14 -7.79
N GLN A 75 -2.71 -13.74 -8.90
CA GLN A 75 -2.07 -13.50 -10.19
C GLN A 75 -3.05 -12.87 -11.17
N GLY A 76 -2.68 -11.71 -11.70
CA GLY A 76 -3.41 -10.97 -12.72
C GLY A 76 -2.51 -10.55 -13.89
N THR A 77 -3.13 -9.93 -14.90
CA THR A 77 -2.45 -9.34 -16.07
C THR A 77 -2.21 -7.83 -15.92
N GLY A 78 -2.67 -7.26 -14.81
CA GLY A 78 -2.60 -5.84 -14.47
C GLY A 78 -3.07 -5.64 -13.02
N VAL A 79 -2.55 -4.62 -12.36
CA VAL A 79 -2.86 -4.32 -10.95
C VAL A 79 -4.33 -3.92 -10.80
N SER A 80 -4.92 -3.24 -11.79
CA SER A 80 -6.34 -2.86 -11.76
C SER A 80 -7.31 -4.05 -11.77
N TYR A 81 -6.85 -5.23 -12.17
CA TYR A 81 -7.65 -6.45 -12.27
C TYR A 81 -7.52 -7.39 -11.07
N LEU A 82 -6.76 -7.03 -10.03
CA LEU A 82 -6.46 -7.93 -8.91
C LEU A 82 -7.69 -8.42 -8.13
N ARG A 83 -8.79 -7.67 -8.10
CA ARG A 83 -10.07 -8.16 -7.54
C ARG A 83 -10.60 -9.44 -8.21
N PHE A 84 -10.27 -9.64 -9.48
CA PHE A 84 -10.70 -10.79 -10.30
C PHE A 84 -9.59 -11.80 -10.53
N ALA A 85 -8.43 -11.60 -9.90
CA ALA A 85 -7.25 -12.44 -10.11
C ALA A 85 -7.48 -13.88 -9.62
N PHE A 86 -6.80 -14.82 -10.27
CA PHE A 86 -6.68 -16.18 -9.77
C PHE A 86 -5.90 -16.16 -8.45
N LYS A 87 -6.37 -16.90 -7.44
CA LYS A 87 -5.78 -16.93 -6.10
C LYS A 87 -5.28 -18.33 -5.77
N ARG A 88 -4.09 -18.43 -5.19
CA ARG A 88 -3.53 -19.70 -4.71
C ARG A 88 -2.87 -19.51 -3.35
N THR A 89 -3.24 -20.36 -2.40
CA THR A 89 -2.46 -20.50 -1.16
C THR A 89 -1.11 -21.10 -1.52
N VAL A 90 -0.05 -20.38 -1.20
CA VAL A 90 1.33 -20.80 -1.49
C VAL A 90 2.07 -21.29 -0.24
N TYR A 91 1.59 -20.88 0.94
CA TYR A 91 2.19 -21.30 2.20
C TYR A 91 1.14 -21.43 3.30
N ILE A 92 1.24 -22.54 4.02
CA ILE A 92 0.52 -22.81 5.26
C ILE A 92 1.60 -23.08 6.31
N PRO A 93 1.70 -22.27 7.37
CA PRO A 93 2.66 -22.54 8.43
C PRO A 93 2.34 -23.89 9.10
N ALA A 94 3.38 -24.60 9.53
CA ALA A 94 3.17 -25.73 10.42
C ALA A 94 2.73 -25.22 11.81
N ASN A 95 1.89 -26.00 12.49
CA ASN A 95 1.41 -25.65 13.82
C ASN A 95 2.56 -25.58 14.84
N ASN A 96 2.42 -24.69 15.83
CA ASN A 96 3.33 -24.54 16.97
C ASN A 96 4.80 -24.23 16.59
N GLN A 97 5.03 -23.62 15.42
CA GLN A 97 6.35 -23.15 15.00
C GLN A 97 6.57 -21.67 15.35
N GLU A 98 7.82 -21.21 15.28
CA GLU A 98 8.20 -19.79 15.48
C GLU A 98 7.46 -18.82 14.55
N ASN A 99 7.00 -19.30 13.39
CA ASN A 99 6.35 -18.54 12.33
C ASN A 99 4.86 -18.93 12.12
N SER A 100 4.19 -19.44 13.16
CA SER A 100 2.86 -20.05 13.03
C SER A 100 1.68 -19.09 13.23
N ASN A 101 1.93 -17.89 13.75
CA ASN A 101 0.92 -16.88 14.08
C ASN A 101 1.32 -15.50 13.55
N ASN A 102 0.33 -14.59 13.47
CA ASN A 102 0.52 -13.19 13.07
C ASN A 102 1.33 -13.02 11.77
N ILE A 103 1.06 -13.85 10.76
CA ILE A 103 1.81 -13.87 9.50
C ILE A 103 1.52 -12.61 8.67
N ARG A 104 2.59 -11.89 8.32
CA ARG A 104 2.57 -10.63 7.57
C ARG A 104 3.53 -10.73 6.37
N PRO A 105 3.07 -11.16 5.19
CA PRO A 105 3.87 -11.09 3.97
C PRO A 105 4.17 -9.63 3.65
N SER A 106 5.38 -9.37 3.17
CA SER A 106 5.90 -8.02 3.09
C SER A 106 6.54 -7.71 1.75
N GLU A 107 7.23 -8.67 1.11
CA GLU A 107 7.74 -8.53 -0.25
C GLU A 107 7.78 -9.88 -0.97
N LEU A 108 7.41 -9.89 -2.26
CA LEU A 108 7.68 -10.97 -3.19
C LEU A 108 8.74 -10.47 -4.16
N LYS A 109 9.86 -11.19 -4.28
CA LYS A 109 10.98 -10.76 -5.12
C LYS A 109 11.61 -11.93 -5.85
N ASN A 110 11.91 -11.74 -7.13
CA ASN A 110 12.79 -12.67 -7.85
C ASN A 110 14.23 -12.21 -7.65
N ILE A 111 15.05 -13.12 -7.13
CA ILE A 111 16.46 -12.89 -6.82
C ILE A 111 17.24 -14.05 -7.43
N ASP A 112 18.14 -13.74 -8.35
CA ASP A 112 19.08 -14.70 -8.94
C ASP A 112 18.37 -15.95 -9.52
N GLY A 113 17.19 -15.73 -10.14
CA GLY A 113 16.37 -16.77 -10.78
C GLY A 113 15.43 -17.54 -9.85
N LYS A 114 15.41 -17.24 -8.56
CA LYS A 114 14.49 -17.83 -7.57
C LYS A 114 13.54 -16.81 -6.99
N TRP A 115 12.35 -17.26 -6.61
CA TRP A 115 11.38 -16.42 -5.92
C TRP A 115 11.55 -16.50 -4.41
N TYR A 116 11.43 -15.34 -3.77
CA TYR A 116 11.49 -15.18 -2.33
C TYR A 116 10.27 -14.42 -1.84
N ILE A 117 9.54 -14.98 -0.87
CA ILE A 117 8.52 -14.24 -0.10
C ILE A 117 9.13 -13.89 1.24
N TYR A 118 9.41 -12.61 1.44
CA TYR A 118 9.82 -12.06 2.73
C TYR A 118 8.58 -11.77 3.56
N TYR A 119 8.56 -12.28 4.79
CA TYR A 119 7.44 -12.11 5.70
C TYR A 119 7.93 -12.07 7.15
N SER A 120 7.03 -11.69 8.03
CA SER A 120 7.23 -11.72 9.47
C SER A 120 6.10 -12.50 10.13
N ALA A 121 6.40 -13.10 11.27
CA ALA A 121 5.47 -13.95 12.03
C ALA A 121 5.98 -14.15 13.46
N ASP A 122 5.14 -14.71 14.32
CA ASP A 122 5.51 -15.15 15.66
C ASP A 122 4.82 -16.48 16.03
N ASN A 123 5.00 -16.90 17.28
CA ASN A 123 4.39 -18.09 17.87
C ASN A 123 3.20 -17.76 18.80
N GLY A 124 2.51 -16.65 18.58
CA GLY A 124 1.43 -16.13 19.40
C GLY A 124 1.86 -15.10 20.43
N PHE A 125 3.15 -14.77 20.47
CA PHE A 125 3.73 -13.79 21.39
C PHE A 125 4.50 -12.72 20.61
N GLU A 126 4.03 -11.47 20.66
CA GLU A 126 4.61 -10.35 19.89
C GLU A 126 6.11 -10.15 20.11
N LYS A 127 6.62 -10.34 21.33
CA LYS A 127 8.08 -10.24 21.61
C LYS A 127 8.92 -11.22 20.78
N ASN A 128 8.31 -12.29 20.26
CA ASN A 128 8.92 -13.30 19.41
C ASN A 128 8.65 -13.04 17.91
N HIS A 129 8.14 -11.86 17.53
CA HIS A 129 7.93 -11.50 16.14
C HIS A 129 9.27 -11.35 15.42
N ARG A 130 9.47 -12.17 14.40
CA ARG A 130 10.73 -12.30 13.66
C ARG A 130 10.46 -12.27 12.16
N MET A 131 11.55 -12.11 11.42
CA MET A 131 11.55 -12.14 9.96
C MET A 131 11.94 -13.52 9.43
N PHE A 132 11.25 -13.92 8.39
CA PHE A 132 11.39 -15.18 7.71
C PHE A 132 11.33 -14.96 6.21
N VAL A 133 11.65 -16.01 5.48
CA VAL A 133 11.58 -16.02 4.02
C VAL A 133 11.18 -17.40 3.52
N LEU A 134 10.32 -17.42 2.51
CA LEU A 134 10.04 -18.61 1.73
C LEU A 134 10.86 -18.55 0.44
N GLU A 135 11.55 -19.63 0.08
CA GLU A 135 12.28 -19.77 -1.18
C GLU A 135 11.55 -20.72 -2.12
N ASN A 136 11.47 -20.38 -3.40
CA ASN A 136 10.89 -21.24 -4.44
C ASN A 136 11.70 -21.12 -5.75
N SER A 137 12.13 -22.26 -6.27
CA SER A 137 12.95 -22.33 -7.49
C SER A 137 12.13 -22.50 -8.78
N SER A 138 10.80 -22.63 -8.68
CA SER A 138 9.91 -22.66 -9.85
C SER A 138 9.91 -21.31 -10.56
N ALA A 139 9.90 -21.29 -11.89
CA ALA A 139 9.77 -20.06 -12.67
C ALA A 139 8.45 -19.33 -12.39
N ASN A 140 7.35 -20.07 -12.22
CA ASN A 140 6.07 -19.53 -11.79
C ASN A 140 5.98 -19.59 -10.25
N PRO A 141 5.85 -18.46 -9.53
CA PRO A 141 5.80 -18.45 -8.06
C PRO A 141 4.51 -19.07 -7.50
N LEU A 142 3.49 -19.29 -8.34
CA LEU A 142 2.30 -20.06 -7.96
C LEU A 142 2.57 -21.57 -7.95
N GLU A 143 3.62 -22.06 -8.59
CA GLU A 143 3.94 -23.49 -8.72
C GLU A 143 5.18 -23.85 -7.89
N GLY A 144 5.54 -25.13 -7.85
CA GLY A 144 6.68 -25.61 -7.06
C GLY A 144 6.40 -25.70 -5.56
N THR A 145 7.48 -25.71 -4.78
CA THR A 145 7.46 -25.86 -3.33
C THR A 145 8.15 -24.66 -2.69
N TRP A 146 7.50 -24.10 -1.68
CA TRP A 146 8.03 -23.00 -0.88
C TRP A 146 8.72 -23.54 0.38
N GLU A 147 10.02 -23.31 0.50
CA GLU A 147 10.82 -23.70 1.66
C GLU A 147 10.97 -22.53 2.64
N SER A 148 10.54 -22.73 3.88
CA SER A 148 10.59 -21.70 4.92
C SER A 148 11.94 -21.66 5.64
N LYS A 149 12.51 -20.46 5.79
CA LYS A 149 13.78 -20.17 6.47
C LYS A 149 13.61 -18.97 7.39
N LYS A 150 14.20 -18.99 8.59
CA LYS A 150 14.33 -17.80 9.44
C LYS A 150 15.47 -16.93 8.92
N ILE A 151 15.29 -15.62 8.85
CA ILE A 151 16.38 -14.72 8.46
C ILE A 151 17.42 -14.69 9.57
N SER A 152 18.67 -15.01 9.23
CA SER A 152 19.77 -15.13 10.18
C SER A 152 20.61 -13.84 10.25
N GLY A 153 21.32 -13.63 11.37
CA GLY A 153 22.15 -12.45 11.62
C GLY A 153 21.40 -11.25 12.21
N VAL A 154 20.07 -11.37 12.38
CA VAL A 154 19.24 -10.40 13.08
C VAL A 154 19.22 -10.74 14.57
N GLU A 155 19.28 -9.72 15.43
CA GLU A 155 19.10 -9.87 16.87
C GLU A 155 17.73 -10.49 17.21
N GLU A 156 17.64 -11.21 18.33
CA GLU A 156 16.39 -11.82 18.82
C GLU A 156 15.47 -10.79 19.49
N VAL A 157 15.07 -9.77 18.72
CA VAL A 157 14.15 -8.68 19.08
C VAL A 157 13.02 -8.60 18.06
N PHE A 158 11.93 -7.90 18.39
CA PHE A 158 10.83 -7.68 17.45
C PHE A 158 11.36 -7.13 16.12
N ALA A 159 11.03 -7.80 15.01
CA ALA A 159 11.39 -7.41 13.66
C ALA A 159 10.25 -7.75 12.68
N ASP A 160 9.85 -6.78 11.87
CA ASP A 160 8.66 -6.81 11.03
C ASP A 160 8.89 -6.13 9.67
N GLY A 161 8.14 -6.55 8.67
CA GLY A 161 8.08 -5.94 7.34
C GLY A 161 9.40 -5.88 6.56
N PRO A 162 10.18 -6.98 6.45
CA PRO A 162 11.42 -7.00 5.66
C PRO A 162 11.25 -6.49 4.22
N LYS A 163 12.25 -5.76 3.73
CA LYS A 163 12.38 -5.29 2.34
C LYS A 163 13.81 -5.39 1.86
N VAL A 164 14.01 -5.85 0.63
CA VAL A 164 15.32 -6.00 0.02
C VAL A 164 15.66 -4.80 -0.86
N LEU A 165 16.68 -4.06 -0.46
CA LEU A 165 17.30 -3.02 -1.28
C LEU A 165 18.53 -3.60 -2.00
N ASP A 166 18.50 -3.63 -3.32
CA ASP A 166 19.74 -3.77 -4.11
C ASP A 166 20.29 -2.36 -4.37
N HIS A 167 21.55 -2.08 -4.10
CA HIS A 167 22.15 -0.77 -4.35
C HIS A 167 23.66 -0.91 -4.56
N ASN A 168 24.20 -0.31 -5.63
CA ASN A 168 25.62 -0.33 -5.97
C ASN A 168 26.26 -1.74 -5.96
N GLY A 169 25.55 -2.72 -6.53
CA GLY A 169 26.02 -4.12 -6.61
C GLY A 169 25.97 -4.90 -5.30
N LEU A 170 25.50 -4.28 -4.21
CA LEU A 170 25.28 -4.91 -2.92
C LEU A 170 23.80 -5.05 -2.63
N ARG A 171 23.47 -5.91 -1.67
CA ARG A 171 22.12 -6.16 -1.21
C ARG A 171 22.00 -5.86 0.27
N TYR A 172 20.88 -5.29 0.67
CA TYR A 172 20.59 -4.89 2.04
C TYR A 172 19.16 -5.30 2.39
N LEU A 173 18.93 -5.63 3.66
CA LEU A 173 17.62 -5.83 4.23
C LEU A 173 17.25 -4.61 5.05
N ILE A 174 16.07 -4.03 4.82
CA ILE A 174 15.47 -2.96 5.61
C ILE A 174 14.24 -3.53 6.33
N TRP A 175 14.05 -3.20 7.61
CA TRP A 175 12.90 -3.66 8.37
C TRP A 175 12.52 -2.69 9.48
N SER A 176 11.32 -2.87 10.03
CA SER A 176 10.86 -2.24 11.26
C SER A 176 11.22 -3.10 12.46
N GLY A 177 11.77 -2.54 13.53
CA GLY A 177 12.10 -3.31 14.72
C GLY A 177 12.09 -2.50 16.01
N TRP A 178 12.17 -3.21 17.14
CA TRP A 178 12.44 -2.59 18.43
C TRP A 178 13.93 -2.39 18.64
N GLU A 179 14.31 -1.39 19.43
CA GLU A 179 15.70 -1.11 19.79
C GLU A 179 16.33 -2.24 20.60
N ASN A 180 15.58 -2.85 21.51
CA ASN A 180 16.01 -4.02 22.26
C ASN A 180 14.79 -4.84 22.74
N ALA A 181 15.03 -5.94 23.46
CA ALA A 181 13.99 -6.84 23.95
C ALA A 181 13.27 -6.34 25.23
N ASP A 182 13.64 -5.18 25.76
CA ASP A 182 13.01 -4.63 26.97
C ASP A 182 11.54 -4.28 26.71
N SER A 183 10.70 -4.69 27.65
CA SER A 183 9.29 -4.30 27.72
C SER A 183 9.05 -2.79 27.73
N SER A 184 10.01 -1.98 28.17
CA SER A 184 9.92 -0.51 28.13
C SER A 184 9.93 0.06 26.71
N ASN A 185 10.46 -0.69 25.73
CA ASN A 185 10.49 -0.33 24.32
C ASN A 185 9.25 -0.78 23.53
N LYS A 186 8.30 -1.47 24.17
CA LYS A 186 7.08 -1.94 23.51
C LYS A 186 6.33 -0.76 22.90
N GLY A 187 6.05 -0.87 21.61
CA GLY A 187 5.33 0.15 20.85
C GLY A 187 6.21 1.18 20.15
N LYS A 188 7.51 1.28 20.47
CA LYS A 188 8.46 2.08 19.69
C LYS A 188 9.10 1.23 18.58
N GLN A 189 8.73 1.52 17.34
CA GLN A 189 9.29 0.86 16.16
C GLN A 189 10.12 1.82 15.32
N GLN A 190 11.28 1.33 14.90
CA GLN A 190 12.30 2.09 14.17
C GLN A 190 12.69 1.33 12.91
N LEU A 191 13.17 2.04 11.91
CA LEU A 191 13.70 1.39 10.71
C LEU A 191 15.18 1.08 10.87
N TYR A 192 15.53 -0.15 10.53
CA TYR A 192 16.88 -0.66 10.55
C TYR A 192 17.29 -1.16 9.17
N ILE A 193 18.59 -1.19 8.91
CA ILE A 193 19.20 -1.74 7.71
C ILE A 193 20.43 -2.59 8.07
N SER A 194 20.62 -3.69 7.36
CA SER A 194 21.85 -4.49 7.36
C SER A 194 22.18 -4.97 5.97
N LYS A 195 23.47 -5.15 5.68
CA LYS A 195 23.93 -5.79 4.43
C LYS A 195 23.57 -7.27 4.44
N MET A 196 23.22 -7.80 3.28
CA MET A 196 22.90 -9.22 3.07
C MET A 196 24.09 -9.96 2.46
N THR A 197 24.40 -11.15 2.97
CA THR A 197 25.40 -12.05 2.38
C THR A 197 24.78 -13.05 1.40
N ASN A 198 23.49 -13.34 1.58
CA ASN A 198 22.64 -14.11 0.68
C ASN A 198 21.18 -13.67 0.91
N PRO A 199 20.18 -14.17 0.15
CA PRO A 199 18.78 -13.74 0.28
C PRO A 199 18.12 -13.94 1.65
N TYR A 200 18.74 -14.64 2.60
CA TYR A 200 18.17 -15.00 3.91
C TYR A 200 19.17 -14.88 5.09
N THR A 201 20.29 -14.20 4.88
CA THR A 201 21.30 -13.93 5.92
C THR A 201 21.76 -12.48 5.82
N VAL A 202 21.70 -11.75 6.94
CA VAL A 202 22.28 -10.42 7.08
C VAL A 202 23.60 -10.47 7.85
N GLU A 203 24.47 -9.50 7.60
CA GLU A 203 25.60 -9.20 8.47
C GLU A 203 25.06 -8.64 9.82
N PRO A 204 25.56 -9.12 10.97
CA PRO A 204 25.19 -8.58 12.28
C PRO A 204 25.52 -7.09 12.43
N GLY A 205 24.90 -6.41 13.39
CA GLY A 205 25.15 -4.98 13.65
C GLY A 205 24.29 -4.07 12.79
N ARG A 206 22.96 -4.17 12.94
CA ARG A 206 21.99 -3.34 12.23
C ARG A 206 22.22 -1.85 12.46
N ILE A 207 22.00 -1.05 11.43
CA ILE A 207 22.07 0.41 11.50
C ILE A 207 20.65 0.98 11.54
N MET A 208 20.35 1.82 12.52
CA MET A 208 19.09 2.56 12.54
C MET A 208 19.14 3.66 11.46
N ILE A 209 18.12 3.72 10.60
CA ILE A 209 17.99 4.76 9.56
C ILE A 209 16.82 5.70 9.81
N SER A 210 15.86 5.32 10.67
CA SER A 210 14.74 6.18 11.05
C SER A 210 14.24 5.85 12.46
N SER A 211 13.88 6.89 13.20
CA SER A 211 13.20 6.80 14.49
C SER A 211 12.02 7.79 14.53
N PRO A 212 10.88 7.44 15.14
CA PRO A 212 9.72 8.31 15.26
C PRO A 212 10.01 9.49 16.19
N VAL A 213 10.35 10.63 15.60
CA VAL A 213 10.77 11.86 16.31
C VAL A 213 9.79 13.01 16.12
N ASN A 214 9.02 13.00 15.04
CA ASN A 214 8.00 14.00 14.76
C ASN A 214 6.68 13.64 15.43
N ASP A 215 5.84 14.63 15.72
CA ASP A 215 4.56 14.40 16.42
C ASP A 215 3.58 13.57 15.58
N TRP A 216 3.58 13.74 14.25
CA TRP A 216 2.77 12.93 13.34
C TRP A 216 3.20 11.46 13.26
N GLU A 217 4.36 11.08 13.82
CA GLU A 217 4.85 9.69 13.86
C GLU A 217 4.41 8.94 15.13
N LYS A 218 3.76 9.64 16.07
CA LYS A 218 3.54 9.18 17.45
C LYS A 218 2.06 9.14 17.85
N TYR A 219 1.14 9.30 16.90
CA TYR A 219 -0.28 9.36 17.20
C TYR A 219 -0.86 7.97 17.50
N VAL A 220 -1.72 7.89 18.52
CA VAL A 220 -2.46 6.68 18.89
C VAL A 220 -3.92 6.97 19.14
N TYR A 221 -4.77 6.00 18.79
CA TYR A 221 -6.16 5.99 19.22
C TYR A 221 -6.23 5.59 20.70
N GLN A 222 -6.58 6.54 21.57
CA GLN A 222 -6.69 6.30 23.01
C GLN A 222 -8.00 5.57 23.33
N THR A 223 -7.94 4.27 23.61
CA THR A 223 -9.08 3.56 24.21
C THR A 223 -9.03 3.77 25.72
N VAL A 224 -9.81 4.72 26.24
CA VAL A 224 -10.03 4.87 27.69
C VAL A 224 -10.93 3.72 28.14
N VAL A 225 -10.34 2.68 28.74
CA VAL A 225 -11.09 1.52 29.26
C VAL A 225 -11.55 1.77 30.71
N ASP A 226 -10.84 2.64 31.44
CA ASP A 226 -11.23 3.17 32.76
C ASP A 226 -10.42 4.45 33.09
N SER A 227 -10.76 5.12 34.20
CA SER A 227 -10.07 6.31 34.72
C SER A 227 -8.60 6.10 35.12
N THR A 228 -8.02 4.92 34.82
CA THR A 228 -6.64 4.53 35.11
C THR A 228 -5.84 4.09 33.88
N SER A 229 -6.39 4.17 32.66
CA SER A 229 -5.73 3.63 31.46
C SER A 229 -4.79 4.62 30.76
N ILE A 230 -3.50 4.23 30.77
CA ILE A 230 -2.29 4.92 30.31
C ILE A 230 -2.30 5.18 28.79
N THR A 231 -1.86 6.38 28.40
CA THR A 231 -1.40 6.76 27.06
C THR A 231 -0.20 5.90 26.64
N ASN A 232 -0.42 4.80 25.93
CA ASN A 232 0.65 4.20 25.14
C ASN A 232 0.79 5.02 23.85
N ILE A 233 1.79 5.90 23.82
CA ILE A 233 2.25 6.52 22.57
C ILE A 233 2.94 5.39 21.76
N GLU A 234 2.26 4.89 20.73
CA GLU A 234 2.83 4.03 19.70
C GLU A 234 3.60 4.93 18.74
N ALA A 235 4.88 5.10 19.04
CA ALA A 235 5.81 5.79 18.17
C ALA A 235 6.29 4.78 17.12
N LYS A 236 5.73 4.80 15.92
CA LYS A 236 6.02 3.78 14.90
C LYS A 236 6.61 4.39 13.64
N ASN A 237 7.69 3.78 13.15
CA ASN A 237 8.11 3.83 11.76
C ASN A 237 8.16 2.37 11.29
N GLU A 238 7.16 1.94 10.53
CA GLU A 238 6.96 0.54 10.15
C GLU A 238 6.71 0.35 8.66
N SER A 239 6.58 -0.91 8.23
CA SER A 239 6.26 -1.31 6.85
C SER A 239 7.03 -0.50 5.79
N PRO A 240 8.37 -0.57 5.79
CA PRO A 240 9.16 0.15 4.80
C PRO A 240 8.78 -0.31 3.38
N ALA A 241 8.93 0.59 2.41
CA ALA A 241 8.86 0.27 0.99
C ALA A 241 9.87 1.09 0.19
N ILE A 242 10.48 0.46 -0.81
CA ILE A 242 11.62 1.02 -1.54
C ILE A 242 11.15 1.52 -2.90
N LEU A 243 11.36 2.81 -3.17
CA LEU A 243 11.17 3.41 -4.49
C LEU A 243 12.53 3.81 -5.05
N LYS A 244 12.79 3.43 -6.30
CA LYS A 244 13.95 3.91 -7.05
C LYS A 244 13.49 4.77 -8.21
N SER A 245 14.06 5.96 -8.30
CA SER A 245 13.87 6.81 -9.48
C SER A 245 14.56 6.22 -10.70
N SER A 246 14.19 6.72 -11.89
CA SER A 246 14.86 6.40 -13.15
C SER A 246 16.35 6.79 -13.16
N SER A 247 16.77 7.78 -12.36
CA SER A 247 18.17 8.17 -12.19
C SER A 247 18.91 7.38 -11.11
N GLY A 248 18.29 6.34 -10.54
CA GLY A 248 18.93 5.45 -9.56
C GLY A 248 18.88 5.95 -8.10
N ARG A 249 18.31 7.14 -7.83
CA ARG A 249 18.10 7.61 -6.45
C ARG A 249 17.18 6.67 -5.68
N VAL A 250 17.49 6.45 -4.41
CA VAL A 250 16.77 5.55 -3.50
C VAL A 250 15.94 6.35 -2.51
N PHE A 251 14.68 5.97 -2.38
CA PHE A 251 13.75 6.45 -1.38
C PHE A 251 13.19 5.27 -0.61
N VAL A 252 13.00 5.44 0.69
CA VAL A 252 12.33 4.47 1.56
C VAL A 252 11.14 5.16 2.19
N SER A 253 9.94 4.83 1.71
CA SER A 253 8.71 5.22 2.41
C SER A 253 8.51 4.32 3.62
N PHE A 254 7.79 4.81 4.61
CA PHE A 254 7.43 4.06 5.81
C PHE A 254 6.10 4.53 6.35
N SER A 255 5.38 3.65 7.03
CA SER A 255 4.15 4.02 7.71
C SER A 255 4.45 4.51 9.13
N ALA A 256 3.68 5.47 9.61
CA ALA A 256 3.87 6.02 10.95
C ALA A 256 2.56 6.22 11.69
N SER A 257 2.67 6.38 13.02
CA SER A 257 1.53 6.36 13.96
C SER A 257 0.81 5.00 14.00
N SER A 258 -0.23 4.89 14.82
CA SER A 258 -1.04 3.66 14.94
C SER A 258 -2.02 3.51 13.77
N CYS A 259 -2.02 2.33 13.12
CA CYS A 259 -3.01 1.98 12.09
C CYS A 259 -4.44 1.92 12.61
N SER A 260 -4.62 1.92 13.95
CA SER A 260 -5.90 2.03 14.63
C SER A 260 -6.46 3.45 14.62
N SER A 261 -5.76 4.42 14.04
CA SER A 261 -6.20 5.80 13.93
C SER A 261 -6.20 6.29 12.48
N ASP A 262 -7.01 7.30 12.21
CA ASP A 262 -6.97 8.01 10.92
C ASP A 262 -5.69 8.85 10.76
N SER A 263 -4.85 8.97 11.79
CA SER A 263 -3.54 9.62 11.73
C SER A 263 -2.45 8.73 11.13
N TYR A 264 -2.75 7.45 10.83
CA TYR A 264 -1.83 6.58 10.11
C TYR A 264 -1.47 7.20 8.76
N CYS A 265 -0.19 7.33 8.47
CA CYS A 265 0.29 8.06 7.30
C CYS A 265 1.64 7.55 6.83
N ILE A 266 2.10 8.04 5.69
CA ILE A 266 3.35 7.63 5.06
C ILE A 266 4.38 8.76 5.19
N GLY A 267 5.55 8.42 5.74
CA GLY A 267 6.76 9.22 5.73
C GLY A 267 7.73 8.80 4.63
N LEU A 268 8.81 9.57 4.45
CA LEU A 268 9.81 9.32 3.41
C LEU A 268 11.23 9.61 3.89
N LEU A 269 12.11 8.62 3.74
CA LEU A 269 13.56 8.79 3.77
C LEU A 269 14.09 8.87 2.34
N SER A 270 15.06 9.75 2.10
CA SER A 270 15.82 9.84 0.86
C SER A 270 17.28 9.53 1.14
N LEU A 271 17.87 8.59 0.40
CA LEU A 271 19.31 8.42 0.39
C LEU A 271 19.92 9.54 -0.45
N LYS A 272 20.99 10.20 0.05
CA LYS A 272 21.76 11.18 -0.74
C LYS A 272 22.29 10.53 -2.03
N ALA A 273 22.55 11.36 -3.04
CA ALA A 273 23.29 10.92 -4.22
C ALA A 273 24.66 10.37 -3.78
N GLU A 274 25.05 9.20 -4.31
CA GLU A 274 26.26 8.45 -3.89
C GLU A 274 26.31 8.11 -2.38
N GLY A 275 25.19 8.21 -1.67
CA GLY A 275 25.12 7.94 -0.24
C GLY A 275 25.31 6.45 0.08
N ASN A 276 25.91 6.16 1.22
CA ASN A 276 26.07 4.79 1.70
C ASN A 276 24.81 4.37 2.50
N PRO A 277 24.07 3.32 2.10
CA PRO A 277 22.89 2.87 2.84
C PRO A 277 23.16 2.52 4.32
N LEU A 278 24.39 2.14 4.67
CA LEU A 278 24.80 1.82 6.04
C LEU A 278 25.27 3.05 6.85
N ASN A 279 25.24 4.25 6.27
CA ASN A 279 25.57 5.49 6.97
C ASN A 279 24.28 6.28 7.26
N ILE A 280 23.89 6.36 8.53
CA ILE A 280 22.68 7.08 8.96
C ILE A 280 22.67 8.54 8.48
N THR A 281 23.82 9.20 8.42
CA THR A 281 23.92 10.61 8.04
C THR A 281 23.64 10.86 6.55
N ASP A 282 23.60 9.81 5.73
CA ASP A 282 23.25 9.87 4.31
C ASP A 282 21.75 9.70 4.05
N TRP A 283 20.98 9.34 5.09
CA TRP A 283 19.52 9.31 5.03
C TRP A 283 18.94 10.65 5.47
N VAL A 284 18.11 11.24 4.61
CA VAL A 284 17.39 12.48 4.88
C VAL A 284 15.91 12.16 5.07
N LYS A 285 15.38 12.41 6.27
CA LYS A 285 13.95 12.27 6.58
C LYS A 285 13.18 13.51 6.13
N THR A 286 12.08 13.31 5.41
CA THR A 286 11.14 14.39 5.07
C THR A 286 10.40 14.84 6.35
N PRO A 287 10.36 16.16 6.67
CA PRO A 287 9.79 16.64 7.93
C PRO A 287 8.30 16.31 8.13
N ASP A 288 7.53 16.33 7.06
CA ASP A 288 6.07 16.12 7.06
C ASP A 288 5.68 14.78 6.42
N PRO A 289 4.49 14.23 6.74
CA PRO A 289 3.94 13.08 6.02
C PRO A 289 3.84 13.40 4.52
N VAL A 290 4.28 12.46 3.69
CA VAL A 290 4.21 12.59 2.23
C VAL A 290 2.89 12.06 1.65
N PHE A 291 2.12 11.32 2.44
CA PHE A 291 0.79 10.83 2.09
C PHE A 291 -0.01 10.56 3.37
N LYS A 292 -1.24 11.08 3.48
CA LYS A 292 -2.03 11.04 4.71
C LYS A 292 -3.54 11.08 4.42
N THR A 293 -4.34 10.99 5.47
CA THR A 293 -5.81 11.13 5.39
C THR A 293 -6.23 12.40 4.67
N THR A 294 -7.17 12.24 3.74
CA THR A 294 -7.86 13.34 3.06
C THR A 294 -9.37 13.06 3.12
N PRO A 295 -10.14 13.74 4.00
CA PRO A 295 -11.58 13.50 4.14
C PRO A 295 -12.35 13.68 2.84
N ALA A 296 -11.96 14.66 2.01
CA ALA A 296 -12.57 14.89 0.69
C ALA A 296 -12.40 13.70 -0.28
N SER A 297 -11.39 12.85 -0.05
CA SER A 297 -11.14 11.65 -0.84
C SER A 297 -11.80 10.39 -0.28
N ASN A 298 -12.40 10.46 0.92
CA ASN A 298 -12.86 9.28 1.66
C ASN A 298 -11.76 8.21 1.81
N ILE A 299 -10.52 8.65 2.06
CA ILE A 299 -9.37 7.80 2.34
C ILE A 299 -8.82 8.20 3.71
N TYR A 300 -8.88 7.25 4.64
CA TYR A 300 -8.53 7.44 6.05
C TYR A 300 -7.40 6.49 6.45
N GLY A 301 -6.39 7.06 7.10
CA GLY A 301 -5.21 6.39 7.61
C GLY A 301 -4.40 5.65 6.55
N PRO A 302 -4.04 6.18 5.37
CA PRO A 302 -3.35 5.41 4.34
C PRO A 302 -1.94 4.97 4.78
N GLY A 303 -1.56 3.73 4.45
CA GLY A 303 -0.22 3.23 4.78
C GLY A 303 0.08 1.84 4.20
N ARG A 304 1.12 1.20 4.77
CA ARG A 304 1.68 -0.10 4.38
C ARG A 304 1.83 -0.25 2.87
N ASN A 305 2.42 0.77 2.25
CA ASN A 305 2.49 0.86 0.81
C ASN A 305 3.56 -0.07 0.22
N SER A 306 3.48 -0.27 -1.10
CA SER A 306 4.58 -0.73 -1.93
C SER A 306 4.52 -0.01 -3.28
N PHE A 307 5.51 -0.27 -4.14
CA PHE A 307 5.68 0.42 -5.42
C PHE A 307 5.75 -0.57 -6.57
N PHE A 308 5.20 -0.18 -7.71
CA PHE A 308 5.25 -0.97 -8.94
C PHE A 308 5.31 -0.05 -10.16
N LYS A 309 5.72 -0.61 -11.30
CA LYS A 309 5.73 0.10 -12.58
C LYS A 309 4.46 -0.22 -13.37
N SER A 310 3.98 0.71 -14.20
CA SER A 310 2.99 0.37 -15.22
C SER A 310 3.52 -0.75 -16.13
N LYS A 311 2.63 -1.44 -16.85
CA LYS A 311 3.00 -2.62 -17.65
C LYS A 311 3.99 -2.29 -18.77
N ASP A 312 3.94 -1.07 -19.29
CA ASP A 312 4.87 -0.54 -20.29
C ASP A 312 6.12 0.13 -19.67
N GLY A 313 6.23 0.19 -18.34
CA GLY A 313 7.36 0.78 -17.61
C GLY A 313 7.40 2.31 -17.59
N THR A 314 6.41 2.99 -18.18
CA THR A 314 6.41 4.46 -18.35
C THR A 314 5.96 5.23 -17.11
N GLU A 315 5.30 4.57 -16.16
CA GLU A 315 4.74 5.21 -14.96
C GLU A 315 5.19 4.49 -13.69
N ASP A 316 5.40 5.26 -12.63
CA ASP A 316 5.55 4.77 -11.26
C ASP A 316 4.21 4.83 -10.54
N TRP A 317 3.87 3.77 -9.82
CA TRP A 317 2.63 3.67 -9.08
C TRP A 317 2.91 3.22 -7.65
N MET A 318 2.10 3.72 -6.73
CA MET A 318 2.00 3.27 -5.36
C MET A 318 0.75 2.39 -5.22
N VAL A 319 0.88 1.28 -4.51
CA VAL A 319 -0.24 0.55 -3.94
C VAL A 319 -0.17 0.70 -2.42
N TYR A 320 -1.30 0.92 -1.77
CA TYR A 320 -1.38 1.18 -0.32
C TYR A 320 -2.71 0.68 0.22
N ASP A 321 -2.81 0.48 1.53
CA ASP A 321 -4.10 0.20 2.16
C ASP A 321 -4.61 1.39 2.98
N ALA A 322 -5.94 1.50 3.07
CA ALA A 322 -6.61 2.53 3.83
C ALA A 322 -8.03 2.09 4.25
N ASN A 323 -8.60 2.84 5.18
CA ASN A 323 -10.03 2.81 5.47
C ASN A 323 -10.78 3.74 4.51
N LEU A 324 -12.02 3.37 4.16
CA LEU A 324 -12.90 4.19 3.30
C LEU A 324 -13.95 4.98 4.09
N VAL A 325 -13.95 4.82 5.41
CA VAL A 325 -14.78 5.55 6.37
C VAL A 325 -13.89 5.94 7.57
N PRO A 326 -14.17 7.07 8.24
CA PRO A 326 -13.36 7.52 9.37
C PRO A 326 -13.49 6.57 10.56
N ASN A 327 -12.45 6.52 11.39
CA ASN A 327 -12.41 5.78 12.66
C ASN A 327 -12.70 4.26 12.55
N ALA A 328 -12.41 3.65 11.40
CA ALA A 328 -12.59 2.21 11.18
C ALA A 328 -11.50 1.32 11.79
N MET A 329 -10.53 1.91 12.50
CA MET A 329 -9.46 1.20 13.21
C MET A 329 -8.58 0.34 12.27
N CYS A 330 -7.76 -0.54 12.86
CA CYS A 330 -6.85 -1.45 12.14
C CYS A 330 -7.43 -2.86 12.08
N THR A 331 -8.43 -3.06 11.23
CA THR A 331 -9.11 -4.34 11.06
C THR A 331 -8.85 -4.93 9.68
N ASP A 332 -9.33 -6.15 9.46
CA ASP A 332 -9.29 -6.81 8.15
C ASP A 332 -10.16 -6.12 7.08
N SER A 333 -10.99 -5.13 7.45
CA SER A 333 -11.84 -4.37 6.52
C SER A 333 -11.13 -3.18 5.85
N ARG A 334 -9.81 -3.08 6.00
CA ARG A 334 -9.00 -2.13 5.22
C ARG A 334 -9.00 -2.56 3.75
N ASN A 335 -8.73 -1.60 2.88
CA ASN A 335 -8.91 -1.77 1.44
C ASN A 335 -7.65 -1.33 0.69
N VAL A 336 -7.31 -2.08 -0.36
CA VAL A 336 -6.15 -1.81 -1.20
C VAL A 336 -6.51 -0.80 -2.28
N CYS A 337 -5.72 0.25 -2.37
CA CYS A 337 -5.85 1.35 -3.31
C CYS A 337 -4.57 1.51 -4.14
N ILE A 338 -4.67 2.13 -5.31
CA ILE A 338 -3.53 2.50 -6.14
C ILE A 338 -3.54 3.98 -6.50
N GLN A 339 -2.36 4.53 -6.76
CA GLN A 339 -2.16 5.92 -7.16
C GLN A 339 -0.89 6.09 -7.98
N LYS A 340 -0.97 6.88 -9.05
CA LYS A 340 0.21 7.23 -9.84
C LYS A 340 1.11 8.19 -9.07
N ILE A 341 2.41 7.91 -9.07
CA ILE A 341 3.45 8.76 -8.50
C ILE A 341 3.90 9.73 -9.59
N LYS A 342 3.98 11.00 -9.22
CA LYS A 342 4.62 12.02 -10.06
C LYS A 342 6.04 12.24 -9.56
N TRP A 343 6.88 12.84 -10.41
CA TRP A 343 8.24 13.20 -10.07
C TRP A 343 8.38 14.71 -10.14
N ARG A 344 8.96 15.31 -9.09
CA ARG A 344 9.29 16.74 -9.07
C ARG A 344 10.59 16.99 -9.84
N ASP A 345 10.80 18.23 -10.28
CA ASP A 345 12.01 18.62 -11.04
C ASP A 345 13.31 18.33 -10.28
N ASN A 346 13.27 18.38 -8.94
CA ASN A 346 14.41 18.03 -8.08
C ASN A 346 14.63 16.50 -7.93
N GLY A 347 13.89 15.68 -8.67
CA GLY A 347 13.99 14.22 -8.68
C GLY A 347 13.39 13.52 -7.46
N THR A 348 12.60 14.20 -6.62
CA THR A 348 11.88 13.57 -5.50
C THR A 348 10.48 13.12 -5.92
N PRO A 349 9.93 12.04 -5.32
CA PRO A 349 8.58 11.57 -5.63
C PRO A 349 7.52 12.51 -5.04
N ASP A 350 6.49 12.76 -5.82
CA ASP A 350 5.27 13.45 -5.43
C ASP A 350 4.10 12.46 -5.43
N PHE A 351 3.68 12.07 -4.23
CA PHE A 351 2.56 11.16 -4.04
C PHE A 351 1.21 11.88 -4.17
N GLY A 352 1.16 13.21 -4.07
CA GLY A 352 -0.08 13.98 -4.07
C GLY A 352 -1.02 13.64 -2.91
N GLU A 353 -2.31 13.94 -3.09
CA GLU A 353 -3.38 13.51 -2.18
C GLU A 353 -4.00 12.20 -2.66
N PRO A 354 -4.55 11.36 -1.75
CA PRO A 354 -5.25 10.14 -2.15
C PRO A 354 -6.32 10.38 -3.20
N TYR A 355 -6.36 9.54 -4.24
CA TYR A 355 -7.47 9.53 -5.18
C TYR A 355 -8.81 9.27 -4.46
N VAL A 356 -9.84 10.01 -4.88
CA VAL A 356 -11.19 9.91 -4.29
C VAL A 356 -11.71 8.48 -4.47
N SER A 357 -12.10 7.85 -3.37
CA SER A 357 -12.63 6.48 -3.43
C SER A 357 -13.90 6.43 -4.28
N LYS A 358 -14.09 5.33 -5.01
CA LYS A 358 -15.21 5.09 -5.93
C LYS A 358 -15.32 6.06 -7.11
N VAL A 359 -14.37 6.98 -7.28
CA VAL A 359 -14.28 7.83 -8.47
C VAL A 359 -13.31 7.20 -9.48
N PRO A 360 -13.75 6.95 -10.73
CA PRO A 360 -12.87 6.37 -11.74
C PRO A 360 -11.70 7.30 -12.14
N PHE A 361 -10.52 6.71 -12.32
CA PHE A 361 -9.31 7.31 -12.90
C PHE A 361 -8.67 6.35 -13.92
N LEU A 362 -7.72 6.84 -14.71
CA LEU A 362 -7.03 6.02 -15.71
C LEU A 362 -6.25 4.88 -15.06
N LYS A 363 -6.34 3.67 -15.62
CA LYS A 363 -5.51 2.53 -15.23
C LYS A 363 -4.03 2.83 -15.44
N PRO A 364 -3.13 2.10 -14.74
CA PRO A 364 -1.72 2.07 -15.10
C PRO A 364 -1.52 1.81 -16.59
N SER A 365 -0.62 2.55 -17.23
CA SER A 365 -0.42 2.46 -18.68
C SER A 365 -0.07 1.03 -19.14
N GLY A 366 -0.65 0.64 -20.28
CA GLY A 366 -0.48 -0.69 -20.88
C GLY A 366 -1.40 -1.80 -20.34
N GLU A 367 -2.29 -1.51 -19.38
CA GLU A 367 -3.31 -2.44 -18.84
C GLU A 367 -4.62 -2.53 -19.65
#